data_AF-A0A6G9SPZ9-F1
#
_entry.id   AF-A0A6G9SPZ9-F1
#
_cell.length_a   1.000
_cell.length_b   1.000
_cell.length_c   1.000
_cell.angle_alpha   90.00
_cell.angle_beta   90.00
_cell.angle_gamma   90.00
#
_symmetry.space_group_name_H-M   'P 1'
#
loop_
_entity.id
_entity.type
_entity.pdbx_description
1 polymer ?
#
loop_
_entity_poly.entity_id
_entity_poly.type
_entity_poly.pdbx_seq_one_letter_code
_entity_poly.pdbx_strand_id
1 'polypeptide(L)'
;MKSFDNTASQVISVAIAGINDAPVLTSNAPKLIPINQTQTNTNNIGQTVASFIGTSITDADNGASTGIAVISSTSTNGNWQYNLGSGWFNFGSVSSSSALLLRDTDLIRFAPSGTNLSNPTFTYRAWDQTSGTAGSKVNITTTGSTSAFSTASDTASIAVGTQQTGGKGNDILTGNDGPDYLDGGSGNDTLIGGSGNDTLIGGTGADVLTGGTGNNTFVYNSLSDSLLSGYDWIKDLQIGADKIDGPFAVSAANVAKLGAVASLKQSDISAVLTNNNFKAFGAATFTFGTGSNVRTFLALNNDNTGFSQTTDAIMEITGYSGNLSNLAIV
;
A
#
# COMPACT_ATOMS: atom_id res chain seq x y z
N MET A 1 -23.80 79.44 -40.33
CA MET A 1 -23.27 78.06 -40.43
C MET A 1 -23.70 77.31 -39.19
N LYS A 2 -24.54 76.28 -39.31
CA LYS A 2 -24.84 75.38 -38.18
C LYS A 2 -23.72 74.33 -38.16
N SER A 3 -22.94 74.27 -37.08
CA SER A 3 -21.95 73.20 -36.90
C SER A 3 -22.69 71.92 -36.56
N PHE A 4 -22.43 70.86 -37.33
CA PHE A 4 -22.86 69.52 -36.97
C PHE A 4 -21.81 68.95 -36.01
N ASP A 5 -22.22 68.75 -34.76
CA ASP A 5 -21.45 67.99 -33.78
C ASP A 5 -21.69 66.50 -34.06
N ASN A 6 -20.65 65.79 -34.49
CA ASN A 6 -20.68 64.35 -34.69
C ASN A 6 -19.75 63.69 -33.66
N THR A 7 -20.20 63.66 -32.40
CA THR A 7 -19.46 63.09 -31.26
C THR A 7 -19.97 61.71 -30.84
N ALA A 8 -20.80 61.04 -31.65
CA ALA A 8 -21.24 59.68 -31.36
C ALA A 8 -20.13 58.67 -31.65
N SER A 9 -19.22 58.47 -30.69
CA SER A 9 -18.34 57.30 -30.66
C SER A 9 -19.12 56.12 -30.10
N GLN A 10 -19.49 55.18 -30.96
CA GLN A 10 -20.11 53.93 -30.55
C GLN A 10 -19.01 52.93 -30.20
N VAL A 11 -18.84 52.64 -28.92
CA VAL A 11 -17.97 51.54 -28.48
C VAL A 11 -18.67 50.24 -28.83
N ILE A 12 -18.21 49.56 -29.88
CA ILE A 12 -18.63 48.21 -30.21
C ILE A 12 -17.85 47.27 -29.29
N SER A 13 -18.48 46.84 -28.20
CA SER A 13 -17.98 45.74 -27.39
C SER A 13 -18.30 44.42 -28.09
N VAL A 14 -17.32 43.83 -28.77
CA VAL A 14 -17.41 42.43 -29.21
C VAL A 14 -17.14 41.56 -27.99
N ALA A 15 -18.20 40.98 -27.41
CA ALA A 15 -18.04 39.90 -26.45
C ALA A 15 -17.63 38.65 -27.23
N ILE A 16 -16.34 38.35 -27.25
CA ILE A 16 -15.87 37.01 -27.62
C ILE A 16 -16.18 36.16 -26.39
N ALA A 17 -17.28 35.40 -26.41
CA ALA A 17 -17.45 34.35 -25.43
C ALA A 17 -16.25 33.41 -25.57
N GLY A 18 -15.54 33.14 -24.47
CA GLY A 18 -14.49 32.13 -24.48
C GLY A 18 -15.08 30.85 -25.06
N ILE A 19 -14.48 30.36 -26.15
CA ILE A 19 -14.84 29.06 -26.67
C ILE A 19 -14.20 28.06 -25.72
N ASN A 20 -15.00 27.12 -25.21
CA ASN A 20 -14.47 26.04 -24.38
C ASN A 20 -13.26 25.40 -25.06
N ASP A 21 -12.18 25.19 -24.32
CA ASP A 21 -11.00 24.47 -24.77
C ASP A 21 -10.94 23.13 -24.03
N ALA A 22 -10.79 22.04 -24.77
CA ALA A 22 -10.77 20.72 -24.17
C ALA A 22 -9.60 20.56 -23.18
N PRO A 23 -9.80 19.84 -22.06
CA PRO A 23 -8.75 19.63 -21.09
C PRO A 23 -7.61 18.82 -21.69
N VAL A 24 -6.40 19.08 -21.21
CA VAL A 24 -5.19 18.33 -21.54
C VAL A 24 -4.91 17.32 -20.43
N LEU A 25 -4.83 16.04 -20.79
CA LEU A 25 -4.45 14.94 -19.90
C LEU A 25 -3.03 14.47 -20.23
N THR A 26 -2.14 14.56 -19.26
CA THR A 26 -0.78 13.97 -19.31
C THR A 26 -0.84 12.59 -18.68
N SER A 27 -0.58 11.54 -19.46
CA SER A 27 -0.62 10.17 -18.94
C SER A 27 0.53 9.90 -17.97
N ASN A 28 0.19 9.35 -16.81
CA ASN A 28 1.13 8.94 -15.76
C ASN A 28 0.81 7.58 -15.12
N ALA A 29 -0.21 6.87 -15.61
CA ALA A 29 -0.62 5.54 -15.13
C ALA A 29 -0.81 5.51 -13.60
N PRO A 30 -1.73 6.31 -13.04
CA PRO A 30 -1.80 6.54 -11.61
C PRO A 30 -2.16 5.26 -10.84
N LYS A 31 -1.52 5.09 -9.68
CA LYS A 31 -1.82 4.01 -8.74
C LYS A 31 -2.63 4.55 -7.58
N LEU A 32 -3.82 4.01 -7.38
CA LEU A 32 -4.62 4.25 -6.18
C LEU A 32 -3.92 3.61 -4.98
N ILE A 33 -4.18 4.15 -3.77
CA ILE A 33 -3.74 3.54 -2.52
C ILE A 33 -4.24 2.08 -2.49
N PRO A 34 -3.33 1.09 -2.32
CA PRO A 34 -3.68 -0.31 -2.28
C PRO A 34 -4.70 -0.67 -1.19
N ILE A 35 -5.41 -1.77 -1.40
CA ILE A 35 -6.36 -2.35 -0.43
C ILE A 35 -6.07 -3.84 -0.24
N ASN A 36 -6.64 -4.47 0.78
CA ASN A 36 -6.64 -5.93 0.92
C ASN A 36 -7.99 -6.54 0.49
N GLN A 37 -8.03 -7.84 0.28
CA GLN A 37 -9.22 -8.56 -0.19
C GLN A 37 -10.43 -8.51 0.76
N THR A 38 -10.24 -8.12 2.03
CA THR A 38 -11.34 -7.96 3.01
C THR A 38 -11.98 -6.58 2.99
N GLN A 39 -11.38 -5.61 2.29
CA GLN A 39 -11.90 -4.25 2.17
C GLN A 39 -13.06 -4.20 1.17
N THR A 40 -14.21 -4.70 1.65
CA THR A 40 -15.47 -4.79 0.91
C THR A 40 -16.35 -3.55 1.13
N ASN A 41 -17.66 -3.68 0.88
CA ASN A 41 -18.59 -2.57 0.82
C ASN A 41 -18.75 -1.78 2.14
N THR A 42 -18.28 -2.29 3.28
CA THR A 42 -18.54 -1.75 4.63
C THR A 42 -17.35 -1.02 5.28
N ASN A 43 -16.12 -1.28 4.84
CA ASN A 43 -14.89 -0.76 5.45
C ASN A 43 -13.95 -0.05 4.45
N ASN A 44 -14.30 -0.02 3.17
CA ASN A 44 -13.57 0.72 2.14
C ASN A 44 -14.20 2.11 1.91
N ILE A 45 -13.50 3.17 2.33
CA ILE A 45 -13.92 4.57 2.20
C ILE A 45 -13.68 5.16 0.80
N GLY A 46 -12.94 4.45 -0.06
CA GLY A 46 -12.51 4.90 -1.37
C GLY A 46 -11.55 6.09 -1.35
N GLN A 47 -11.31 6.63 -2.54
CA GLN A 47 -10.34 7.70 -2.80
C GLN A 47 -10.99 8.72 -3.73
N THR A 48 -10.72 10.01 -3.50
CA THR A 48 -11.25 11.06 -4.39
C THR A 48 -10.57 10.97 -5.75
N VAL A 49 -11.26 11.33 -6.82
CA VAL A 49 -10.67 11.42 -8.16
C VAL A 49 -9.40 12.29 -8.12
N ALA A 50 -9.46 13.44 -7.45
CA ALA A 50 -8.32 14.35 -7.26
C ALA A 50 -7.07 13.67 -6.69
N SER A 51 -7.25 12.71 -5.75
CA SER A 51 -6.13 12.10 -5.02
C SER A 51 -5.18 11.28 -5.89
N PHE A 52 -5.67 10.70 -7.00
CA PHE A 52 -4.84 9.88 -7.90
C PHE A 52 -4.54 10.56 -9.24
N ILE A 53 -5.35 11.53 -9.70
CA ILE A 53 -5.01 12.30 -10.91
C ILE A 53 -3.96 13.39 -10.66
N GLY A 54 -3.84 13.90 -9.43
CA GLY A 54 -2.88 14.95 -9.07
C GLY A 54 -2.94 16.15 -10.01
N THR A 55 -1.81 16.49 -10.64
CA THR A 55 -1.69 17.59 -11.61
C THR A 55 -1.70 17.12 -13.07
N SER A 56 -2.12 15.88 -13.34
CA SER A 56 -2.11 15.31 -14.69
C SER A 56 -3.12 15.94 -15.64
N ILE A 57 -4.08 16.70 -15.12
CA ILE A 57 -5.11 17.41 -15.88
C ILE A 57 -4.86 18.91 -15.77
N THR A 58 -4.80 19.56 -16.93
CA THR A 58 -4.74 21.03 -17.04
C THR A 58 -5.78 21.50 -18.04
N ASP A 59 -6.28 22.70 -17.84
CA ASP A 59 -7.28 23.30 -18.70
C ASP A 59 -6.90 24.76 -19.01
N ALA A 60 -7.17 25.20 -20.24
CA ALA A 60 -6.91 26.56 -20.67
C ALA A 60 -8.01 27.53 -20.22
N ASP A 61 -9.20 27.02 -19.89
CA ASP A 61 -10.33 27.79 -19.42
C ASP A 61 -10.15 28.24 -17.96
N ASN A 62 -10.30 29.54 -17.72
CA ASN A 62 -10.11 30.11 -16.40
C ASN A 62 -11.23 29.67 -15.43
N GLY A 63 -10.85 28.94 -14.38
CA GLY A 63 -11.79 28.42 -13.38
C GLY A 63 -12.46 27.10 -13.77
N ALA A 64 -11.96 26.42 -14.80
CA ALA A 64 -12.42 25.08 -15.16
C ALA A 64 -12.30 24.12 -13.97
N SER A 65 -13.39 23.39 -13.71
CA SER A 65 -13.40 22.33 -12.70
C SER A 65 -12.90 21.04 -13.33
N THR A 66 -12.08 20.27 -12.62
CA THR A 66 -11.52 19.04 -13.18
C THR A 66 -12.35 17.83 -12.79
N GLY A 67 -12.31 16.82 -13.65
CA GLY A 67 -13.00 15.56 -13.46
C GLY A 67 -12.51 14.54 -14.46
N ILE A 68 -13.14 13.38 -14.45
CA ILE A 68 -12.83 12.29 -15.37
C ILE A 68 -14.09 11.72 -16.01
N ALA A 69 -13.92 11.20 -17.22
CA ALA A 69 -14.89 10.37 -17.90
C ALA A 69 -14.33 8.95 -18.03
N VAL A 70 -14.87 8.01 -17.24
CA VAL A 70 -14.43 6.60 -17.24
C VAL A 70 -14.98 5.88 -18.46
N ILE A 71 -14.10 5.30 -19.27
CA ILE A 71 -14.40 4.68 -20.56
C ILE A 71 -14.11 3.18 -20.62
N SER A 72 -13.43 2.62 -19.63
CA SER A 72 -13.24 1.17 -19.50
C SER A 72 -12.96 0.82 -18.04
N SER A 73 -13.23 -0.41 -17.64
CA SER A 73 -12.86 -0.92 -16.33
C SER A 73 -12.75 -2.44 -16.35
N THR A 74 -11.81 -3.00 -15.59
CA THR A 74 -11.76 -4.44 -15.31
C THR A 74 -12.68 -4.77 -14.14
N SER A 75 -13.46 -5.84 -14.25
CA SER A 75 -14.36 -6.32 -13.18
C SER A 75 -14.11 -7.78 -12.81
N THR A 76 -12.93 -8.31 -13.14
CA THR A 76 -12.55 -9.67 -12.73
C THR A 76 -12.35 -9.68 -11.22
N ASN A 77 -13.11 -10.52 -10.52
CA ASN A 77 -13.03 -10.70 -9.06
C ASN A 77 -13.31 -9.42 -8.24
N GLY A 78 -14.19 -8.55 -8.73
CA GLY A 78 -14.69 -7.41 -7.97
C GLY A 78 -15.36 -6.36 -8.86
N ASN A 79 -15.85 -5.29 -8.24
CA ASN A 79 -16.54 -4.21 -8.95
C ASN A 79 -15.94 -2.85 -8.61
N TRP A 80 -15.69 -2.04 -9.63
CA TRP A 80 -15.46 -0.61 -9.45
C TRP A 80 -16.76 0.09 -9.07
N GLN A 81 -16.67 0.97 -8.08
CA GLN A 81 -17.78 1.73 -7.54
C GLN A 81 -17.41 3.21 -7.40
N TYR A 82 -18.41 4.06 -7.52
CA TYR A 82 -18.30 5.50 -7.29
C TYR A 82 -19.29 5.97 -6.23
N ASN A 83 -19.02 7.12 -5.62
CA ASN A 83 -19.92 7.76 -4.67
C ASN A 83 -19.89 9.28 -4.87
N LEU A 84 -21.10 9.85 -5.05
CA LEU A 84 -21.32 11.28 -5.28
C LEU A 84 -21.75 12.04 -4.01
N GLY A 85 -21.72 11.37 -2.86
CA GLY A 85 -22.18 11.86 -1.54
C GLY A 85 -23.43 11.15 -1.00
N SER A 86 -24.09 10.28 -1.79
CA SER A 86 -25.35 9.62 -1.42
C SER A 86 -25.26 8.09 -1.27
N GLY A 87 -24.08 7.51 -1.52
CA GLY A 87 -23.87 6.06 -1.44
C GLY A 87 -23.02 5.52 -2.59
N TRP A 88 -22.72 4.23 -2.53
CA TRP A 88 -21.87 3.54 -3.50
C TRP A 88 -22.68 2.92 -4.62
N PHE A 89 -22.29 3.22 -5.86
CA PHE A 89 -22.91 2.72 -7.08
C PHE A 89 -21.86 2.03 -7.95
N ASN A 90 -22.21 0.91 -8.58
CA ASN A 90 -21.30 0.23 -9.51
C ASN A 90 -21.09 1.09 -10.76
N PHE A 91 -19.87 1.09 -11.31
CA PHE A 91 -19.59 1.69 -12.62
C PHE A 91 -20.53 1.10 -13.70
N GLY A 92 -20.81 -0.20 -13.62
CA GLY A 92 -21.50 -0.95 -14.65
C GLY A 92 -20.71 -0.95 -15.97
N SER A 93 -21.39 -1.20 -17.09
CA SER A 93 -20.73 -1.15 -18.41
C SER A 93 -20.37 0.29 -18.79
N VAL A 94 -19.08 0.57 -18.95
CA VAL A 94 -18.54 1.86 -19.39
C VAL A 94 -17.82 1.71 -20.72
N SER A 95 -17.92 2.73 -21.58
CA SER A 95 -17.30 2.78 -22.91
C SER A 95 -17.18 4.24 -23.35
N SER A 96 -16.45 4.55 -24.43
CA SER A 96 -16.48 5.92 -25.00
C SER A 96 -17.88 6.37 -25.45
N SER A 97 -18.81 5.44 -25.72
CA SER A 97 -20.20 5.76 -26.05
C SER A 97 -21.13 5.84 -24.83
N SER A 98 -20.63 5.49 -23.64
CA SER A 98 -21.37 5.43 -22.38
C SER A 98 -20.40 5.66 -21.21
N ALA A 99 -19.70 6.79 -21.25
CA ALA A 99 -18.63 7.12 -20.31
C ALA A 99 -19.23 7.68 -19.03
N LEU A 100 -18.80 7.16 -17.87
CA LEU A 100 -19.27 7.62 -16.56
C LEU A 100 -18.52 8.89 -16.15
N LEU A 101 -19.25 9.96 -15.88
CA LEU A 101 -18.67 11.24 -15.46
C LEU A 101 -18.52 11.32 -13.95
N LEU A 102 -17.33 11.71 -13.48
CA LEU A 102 -17.01 11.89 -12.06
C LEU A 102 -16.20 13.17 -11.88
N ARG A 103 -16.55 13.96 -10.86
CA ARG A 103 -15.82 15.17 -10.45
C ARG A 103 -14.57 14.78 -9.69
N ASP A 104 -13.62 15.69 -9.61
CA ASP A 104 -12.44 15.61 -8.75
C ASP A 104 -12.77 15.27 -7.28
N THR A 105 -13.90 15.75 -6.76
CA THR A 105 -14.38 15.48 -5.40
C THR A 105 -15.10 14.13 -5.22
N ASP A 106 -15.52 13.49 -6.31
CA ASP A 106 -16.25 12.22 -6.21
C ASP A 106 -15.29 11.09 -5.80
N LEU A 107 -15.82 10.10 -5.07
CA LEU A 107 -15.03 8.98 -4.57
C LEU A 107 -15.12 7.80 -5.54
N ILE A 108 -14.01 7.08 -5.69
CA ILE A 108 -13.91 5.80 -6.38
C ILE A 108 -13.35 4.75 -5.42
N ARG A 109 -13.86 3.52 -5.51
CA ARG A 109 -13.27 2.36 -4.86
C ARG A 109 -13.39 1.12 -5.73
N PHE A 110 -12.52 0.15 -5.48
CA PHE A 110 -12.74 -1.22 -5.93
C PHE A 110 -13.28 -2.04 -4.76
N ALA A 111 -14.37 -2.77 -4.99
CA ALA A 111 -14.96 -3.70 -4.03
C ALA A 111 -14.60 -5.14 -4.45
N PRO A 112 -13.61 -5.79 -3.81
CA PRO A 112 -13.18 -7.14 -4.17
C PRO A 112 -14.26 -8.19 -3.96
N SER A 113 -14.26 -9.22 -4.81
CA SER A 113 -15.05 -10.44 -4.67
C SER A 113 -14.25 -11.64 -5.22
N GLY A 114 -13.40 -12.24 -4.38
CA GLY A 114 -12.56 -13.40 -4.75
C GLY A 114 -11.21 -13.39 -4.04
N THR A 115 -10.41 -14.44 -4.27
CA THR A 115 -9.15 -14.71 -3.55
C THR A 115 -7.87 -14.60 -4.39
N ASN A 116 -7.99 -14.47 -5.72
CA ASN A 116 -6.86 -14.36 -6.66
C ASN A 116 -7.02 -13.10 -7.50
N LEU A 117 -6.64 -11.95 -6.94
CA LEU A 117 -6.90 -10.64 -7.51
C LEU A 117 -5.71 -10.19 -8.35
N SER A 118 -5.94 -10.04 -9.66
CA SER A 118 -5.08 -9.21 -10.50
C SER A 118 -5.37 -7.75 -10.22
N ASN A 119 -4.36 -6.87 -10.25
CA ASN A 119 -4.50 -5.41 -10.07
C ASN A 119 -5.62 -4.85 -10.97
N PRO A 120 -6.79 -4.48 -10.40
CA PRO A 120 -7.88 -3.95 -11.20
C PRO A 120 -7.50 -2.59 -11.79
N THR A 121 -8.04 -2.29 -12.96
CA THR A 121 -7.80 -1.03 -13.67
C THR A 121 -9.10 -0.39 -14.17
N PHE A 122 -9.05 0.91 -14.41
CA PHE A 122 -10.02 1.62 -15.22
C PHE A 122 -9.33 2.68 -16.09
N THR A 123 -9.80 2.84 -17.32
CA THR A 123 -9.30 3.86 -18.25
C THR A 123 -10.26 5.04 -18.26
N TYR A 124 -9.71 6.25 -18.29
CA TYR A 124 -10.48 7.48 -18.28
C TYR A 124 -9.90 8.55 -19.23
N ARG A 125 -10.71 9.57 -19.50
CA ARG A 125 -10.31 10.84 -20.12
C ARG A 125 -10.52 11.97 -19.13
N ALA A 126 -9.81 13.10 -19.28
CA ALA A 126 -10.11 14.29 -18.51
C ALA A 126 -11.45 14.89 -18.94
N TRP A 127 -12.12 15.52 -17.99
CA TRP A 127 -13.41 16.19 -18.15
C TRP A 127 -13.36 17.56 -17.45
N ASP A 128 -13.70 18.63 -18.17
CA ASP A 128 -13.66 20.04 -17.68
C ASP A 128 -14.99 20.52 -17.08
N GLN A 129 -15.99 19.63 -17.06
CA GLN A 129 -17.34 19.87 -16.54
C GLN A 129 -18.18 20.91 -17.27
N THR A 130 -17.76 21.39 -18.44
CA THR A 130 -18.55 22.36 -19.23
C THR A 130 -19.77 21.74 -19.91
N SER A 131 -19.80 20.41 -20.03
CA SER A 131 -20.97 19.63 -20.47
C SER A 131 -21.08 18.31 -19.71
N GLY A 132 -22.31 17.86 -19.48
CA GLY A 132 -22.61 16.65 -18.73
C GLY A 132 -22.82 16.89 -17.24
N THR A 133 -23.14 15.82 -16.50
CA THR A 133 -23.41 15.88 -15.06
C THR A 133 -22.82 14.65 -14.39
N ALA A 134 -22.18 14.84 -13.24
CA ALA A 134 -21.58 13.76 -12.46
C ALA A 134 -22.58 12.62 -12.20
N GLY A 135 -22.11 11.38 -12.29
CA GLY A 135 -22.94 10.17 -12.19
C GLY A 135 -23.66 9.76 -13.47
N SER A 136 -23.78 10.65 -14.46
CA SER A 136 -24.40 10.32 -15.74
C SER A 136 -23.44 9.54 -16.63
N LYS A 137 -24.01 8.74 -17.53
CA LYS A 137 -23.28 8.14 -18.65
C LYS A 137 -23.56 8.89 -19.93
N VAL A 138 -22.51 9.33 -20.62
CA VAL A 138 -22.63 10.16 -21.82
C VAL A 138 -21.79 9.58 -22.97
N ASN A 139 -22.18 9.89 -24.20
CA ASN A 139 -21.39 9.55 -25.37
C ASN A 139 -20.30 10.62 -25.58
N ILE A 140 -19.04 10.20 -25.50
CA ILE A 140 -17.85 11.04 -25.67
C ILE A 140 -16.99 10.60 -26.85
N THR A 141 -17.59 10.00 -27.89
CA THR A 141 -16.84 9.65 -29.10
C THR A 141 -16.22 10.85 -29.81
N THR A 142 -16.63 12.07 -29.46
CA THR A 142 -16.03 13.34 -29.88
C THR A 142 -15.20 13.94 -28.74
N THR A 143 -13.90 14.15 -28.97
CA THR A 143 -12.94 14.63 -27.96
C THR A 143 -12.02 15.71 -28.54
N GLY A 144 -11.37 16.48 -27.68
CA GLY A 144 -10.46 17.55 -28.07
C GLY A 144 -11.16 18.78 -28.64
N SER A 145 -10.37 19.74 -29.13
CA SER A 145 -10.87 21.02 -29.65
C SER A 145 -11.75 21.70 -28.60
N THR A 146 -13.04 21.91 -28.89
CA THR A 146 -13.98 22.56 -27.98
C THR A 146 -14.86 21.60 -27.17
N SER A 147 -14.51 20.31 -27.17
CA SER A 147 -15.23 19.29 -26.39
C SER A 147 -14.91 19.43 -24.91
N ALA A 148 -15.83 19.00 -24.04
CA ALA A 148 -15.60 18.93 -22.60
C ALA A 148 -14.56 17.87 -22.18
N PHE A 149 -13.98 17.14 -23.14
CA PHE A 149 -13.22 15.92 -22.92
C PHE A 149 -11.88 15.89 -23.66
N SER A 150 -10.83 15.41 -22.99
CA SER A 150 -9.49 15.30 -23.57
C SER A 150 -9.38 14.27 -24.69
N THR A 151 -8.52 14.54 -25.67
CA THR A 151 -8.13 13.56 -26.71
C THR A 151 -7.26 12.43 -26.15
N ALA A 152 -6.46 12.70 -25.13
CA ALA A 152 -5.69 11.67 -24.43
C ALA A 152 -6.58 10.91 -23.43
N SER A 153 -6.19 9.66 -23.15
CA SER A 153 -6.74 8.83 -22.07
C SER A 153 -5.61 8.30 -21.22
N ASP A 154 -5.90 7.95 -19.97
CA ASP A 154 -4.96 7.31 -19.07
C ASP A 154 -5.62 6.16 -18.30
N THR A 155 -4.83 5.26 -17.75
CA THR A 155 -5.31 4.07 -17.03
C THR A 155 -4.83 4.07 -15.60
N ALA A 156 -5.78 4.15 -14.66
CA ALA A 156 -5.53 4.00 -13.25
C ALA A 156 -5.53 2.51 -12.86
N SER A 157 -4.72 2.15 -11.87
CA SER A 157 -4.72 0.80 -11.28
C SER A 157 -4.80 0.85 -9.75
N ILE A 158 -5.29 -0.22 -9.15
CA ILE A 158 -5.22 -0.46 -7.71
C ILE A 158 -4.62 -1.84 -7.46
N ALA A 159 -3.73 -1.94 -6.48
CA ALA A 159 -3.22 -3.22 -6.01
C ALA A 159 -4.15 -3.79 -4.94
N VAL A 160 -4.42 -5.10 -4.98
CA VAL A 160 -5.27 -5.75 -3.98
C VAL A 160 -4.57 -6.95 -3.38
N GLY A 161 -4.12 -6.77 -2.13
CA GLY A 161 -3.45 -7.81 -1.37
C GLY A 161 -4.37 -8.97 -1.00
N THR A 162 -3.78 -10.15 -0.92
CA THR A 162 -4.40 -11.40 -0.54
C THR A 162 -4.45 -11.60 0.98
N GLN A 163 -5.28 -12.54 1.42
CA GLN A 163 -5.26 -13.05 2.78
C GLN A 163 -5.26 -14.58 2.74
N GLN A 164 -4.20 -15.18 3.28
CA GLN A 164 -3.94 -16.61 3.26
C GLN A 164 -3.64 -17.14 4.67
N THR A 165 -4.06 -18.38 4.93
CA THR A 165 -3.74 -19.12 6.15
C THR A 165 -3.34 -20.55 5.78
N GLY A 166 -2.14 -20.99 6.17
CA GLY A 166 -1.61 -22.33 5.90
C GLY A 166 -2.23 -23.40 6.81
N GLY A 167 -2.22 -23.14 8.11
CA GLY A 167 -2.91 -23.94 9.11
C GLY A 167 -1.97 -24.93 9.79
N LYS A 168 -2.04 -26.23 9.43
CA LYS A 168 -1.19 -27.26 10.01
C LYS A 168 -0.32 -27.88 8.94
N GLY A 169 0.94 -28.09 9.26
CA GLY A 169 1.93 -28.67 8.35
C GLY A 169 2.91 -27.61 7.90
N ASN A 170 3.81 -27.99 7.00
CA ASN A 170 4.78 -27.05 6.46
C ASN A 170 4.18 -26.46 5.18
N ASP A 171 3.81 -25.19 5.22
CA ASP A 171 3.11 -24.48 4.18
C ASP A 171 4.03 -23.52 3.41
N ILE A 172 3.68 -23.26 2.15
CA ILE A 172 4.31 -22.22 1.34
C ILE A 172 3.23 -21.23 0.95
N LEU A 173 3.30 -20.03 1.52
CA LEU A 173 2.38 -18.94 1.23
C LEU A 173 3.11 -17.85 0.44
N THR A 174 2.47 -17.38 -0.61
CA THR A 174 3.02 -16.31 -1.47
C THR A 174 1.94 -15.28 -1.71
N GLY A 175 2.23 -14.05 -1.31
CA GLY A 175 1.42 -12.88 -1.58
C GLY A 175 1.58 -12.40 -3.03
N ASN A 176 1.10 -11.19 -3.30
CA ASN A 176 1.04 -10.62 -4.64
C ASN A 176 1.48 -9.14 -4.62
N ASP A 177 0.86 -8.33 -5.48
CA ASP A 177 0.96 -6.88 -5.39
C ASP A 177 -0.17 -6.35 -4.50
N GLY A 178 0.18 -5.57 -3.49
CA GLY A 178 -0.75 -4.99 -2.53
C GLY A 178 -0.44 -5.45 -1.11
N PRO A 179 -1.15 -4.92 -0.10
CA PRO A 179 -0.91 -5.25 1.29
C PRO A 179 -1.49 -6.63 1.62
N ASP A 180 -0.61 -7.62 1.73
CA ASP A 180 -0.96 -9.02 1.99
C ASP A 180 -1.05 -9.34 3.49
N TYR A 181 -1.87 -10.33 3.83
CA TYR A 181 -1.89 -10.97 5.14
C TYR A 181 -1.60 -12.46 4.98
N LEU A 182 -0.47 -12.92 5.51
CA LEU A 182 -0.04 -14.32 5.42
C LEU A 182 0.16 -14.89 6.81
N ASP A 183 -0.53 -15.99 7.11
CA ASP A 183 -0.47 -16.70 8.41
C ASP A 183 -0.11 -18.17 8.18
N GLY A 184 1.12 -18.56 8.51
CA GLY A 184 1.63 -19.93 8.33
C GLY A 184 0.88 -20.92 9.21
N GLY A 185 0.78 -20.61 10.49
CA GLY A 185 0.03 -21.39 11.47
C GLY A 185 0.96 -22.27 12.29
N SER A 186 0.99 -23.57 12.01
CA SER A 186 1.81 -24.52 12.76
C SER A 186 2.58 -25.45 11.84
N GLY A 187 3.89 -25.52 12.02
CA GLY A 187 4.81 -26.24 11.16
C GLY A 187 5.98 -25.34 10.80
N ASN A 188 6.82 -25.79 9.87
CA ASN A 188 7.92 -24.97 9.39
C ASN A 188 7.50 -24.34 8.06
N ASP A 189 7.06 -23.10 8.11
CA ASP A 189 6.41 -22.44 6.99
C ASP A 189 7.38 -21.56 6.19
N THR A 190 7.03 -21.29 4.94
CA THR A 190 7.71 -20.31 4.09
C THR A 190 6.72 -19.27 3.59
N LEU A 191 6.86 -18.05 4.08
CA LEU A 191 6.00 -16.92 3.73
C LEU A 191 6.78 -15.90 2.91
N ILE A 192 6.21 -15.51 1.77
CA ILE A 192 6.76 -14.49 0.87
C ILE A 192 5.68 -13.44 0.65
N GLY A 193 5.86 -12.22 1.18
CA GLY A 193 4.94 -11.09 1.05
C GLY A 193 4.80 -10.66 -0.41
N GLY A 194 5.83 -10.01 -0.95
CA GLY A 194 5.86 -9.65 -2.36
C GLY A 194 6.06 -8.15 -2.52
N SER A 195 5.14 -7.47 -3.21
CA SER A 195 5.19 -6.02 -3.32
C SER A 195 4.02 -5.42 -2.54
N GLY A 196 4.29 -4.66 -1.48
CA GLY A 196 3.21 -4.16 -0.66
C GLY A 196 3.68 -3.89 0.76
N ASN A 197 2.75 -3.45 1.60
CA ASN A 197 3.01 -3.39 3.03
C ASN A 197 2.38 -4.64 3.64
N ASP A 198 3.17 -5.70 3.75
CA ASP A 198 2.65 -7.03 4.05
C ASP A 198 2.70 -7.32 5.55
N THR A 199 1.78 -8.16 6.02
CA THR A 199 1.75 -8.70 7.38
C THR A 199 2.00 -10.19 7.32
N LEU A 200 3.12 -10.64 7.91
CA LEU A 200 3.55 -12.03 7.91
C LEU A 200 3.56 -12.56 9.34
N ILE A 201 2.81 -13.64 9.59
CA ILE A 201 2.79 -14.40 10.83
C ILE A 201 3.31 -15.79 10.50
N GLY A 202 4.51 -16.15 10.96
CA GLY A 202 5.03 -17.52 10.81
C GLY A 202 4.15 -18.49 11.60
N GLY A 203 4.00 -18.22 12.89
CA GLY A 203 3.24 -19.05 13.81
C GLY A 203 4.20 -19.91 14.62
N THR A 204 3.84 -21.17 14.90
CA THR A 204 4.72 -22.05 15.68
C THR A 204 5.57 -22.91 14.76
N GLY A 205 6.89 -22.90 14.95
CA GLY A 205 7.82 -23.75 14.23
C GLY A 205 9.00 -22.95 13.71
N ALA A 206 9.84 -23.56 12.89
CA ALA A 206 10.99 -22.86 12.31
C ALA A 206 10.60 -22.27 10.95
N ASP A 207 10.18 -21.01 10.96
CA ASP A 207 9.61 -20.35 9.78
C ASP A 207 10.64 -19.55 8.99
N VAL A 208 10.37 -19.39 7.69
CA VAL A 208 11.16 -18.57 6.77
C VAL A 208 10.28 -17.45 6.23
N LEU A 209 10.57 -16.22 6.63
CA LEU A 209 9.77 -15.04 6.31
C LEU A 209 10.56 -14.12 5.36
N THR A 210 9.94 -13.75 4.24
CA THR A 210 10.47 -12.78 3.28
C THR A 210 9.41 -11.71 3.06
N GLY A 211 9.67 -10.48 3.52
CA GLY A 211 8.72 -9.38 3.38
C GLY A 211 8.57 -8.93 1.94
N GLY A 212 9.68 -8.81 1.21
CA GLY A 212 9.71 -8.22 -0.13
C GLY A 212 9.76 -6.69 -0.08
N THR A 213 9.26 -6.02 -1.11
CA THR A 213 9.33 -4.55 -1.20
C THR A 213 8.18 -3.89 -0.46
N GLY A 214 8.47 -2.83 0.27
CA GLY A 214 7.48 -2.03 1.01
C GLY A 214 7.78 -2.05 2.49
N ASN A 215 6.83 -1.61 3.31
CA ASN A 215 6.99 -1.55 4.76
C ASN A 215 6.25 -2.73 5.38
N ASN A 216 6.98 -3.81 5.68
CA ASN A 216 6.41 -5.06 6.13
C ASN A 216 6.34 -5.15 7.65
N THR A 217 5.44 -6.00 8.14
CA THR A 217 5.26 -6.29 9.57
C THR A 217 5.37 -7.80 9.78
N PHE A 218 6.40 -8.22 10.51
CA PHE A 218 6.60 -9.59 10.95
C PHE A 218 6.02 -9.74 12.36
N VAL A 219 4.95 -10.51 12.50
CA VAL A 219 4.17 -10.58 13.74
C VAL A 219 4.49 -11.85 14.52
N TYR A 220 4.81 -11.69 15.79
CA TYR A 220 4.99 -12.73 16.80
C TYR A 220 3.91 -12.57 17.86
N ASN A 221 2.87 -13.42 17.80
CA ASN A 221 1.77 -13.35 18.76
C ASN A 221 2.18 -13.84 20.15
N SER A 222 3.18 -14.72 20.20
CA SER A 222 3.86 -15.18 21.40
C SER A 222 5.36 -15.22 21.17
N LEU A 223 6.16 -15.02 22.22
CA LEU A 223 7.60 -15.26 22.11
C LEU A 223 7.93 -16.73 21.84
N SER A 224 7.02 -17.65 22.18
CA SER A 224 7.17 -19.08 21.91
C SER A 224 7.03 -19.45 20.43
N ASP A 225 6.61 -18.51 19.59
CA ASP A 225 6.50 -18.71 18.15
C ASP A 225 7.89 -18.98 17.55
N SER A 226 8.95 -18.38 18.13
CA SER A 226 10.32 -18.47 17.62
C SER A 226 11.34 -18.92 18.68
N LEU A 227 11.21 -20.13 19.20
CA LEU A 227 12.13 -20.64 20.24
C LEU A 227 13.51 -21.00 19.66
N LEU A 228 14.55 -21.03 20.51
CA LEU A 228 15.90 -21.44 20.08
C LEU A 228 15.97 -22.81 19.37
N SER A 229 15.08 -23.74 19.73
CA SER A 229 15.01 -25.08 19.11
C SER A 229 14.46 -25.08 17.67
N GLY A 230 13.81 -24.00 17.26
CA GLY A 230 13.19 -23.83 15.96
C GLY A 230 12.93 -22.34 15.75
N TYR A 231 14.01 -21.58 15.63
CA TYR A 231 13.96 -20.14 15.45
C TYR A 231 13.57 -19.79 14.02
N ASP A 232 12.99 -18.62 13.85
CA ASP A 232 12.56 -18.11 12.55
C ASP A 232 13.71 -17.46 11.84
N TRP A 233 13.57 -17.33 10.53
CA TRP A 233 14.47 -16.60 9.68
C TRP A 233 13.75 -15.53 8.88
N ILE A 234 13.96 -14.26 9.25
CA ILE A 234 13.57 -13.11 8.43
C ILE A 234 14.69 -12.82 7.43
N LYS A 235 14.43 -13.09 6.15
CA LYS A 235 15.47 -13.12 5.12
C LYS A 235 15.93 -11.75 4.63
N ASP A 236 15.07 -10.75 4.66
CA ASP A 236 15.24 -9.48 3.97
C ASP A 236 14.85 -8.25 4.80
N LEU A 237 15.00 -8.32 6.13
CA LEU A 237 14.60 -7.25 7.04
C LEU A 237 15.24 -5.89 6.66
N GLN A 238 14.41 -4.94 6.26
CA GLN A 238 14.80 -3.58 5.89
C GLN A 238 14.56 -2.60 7.05
N ILE A 239 15.64 -2.20 7.71
CA ILE A 239 15.58 -1.27 8.85
C ILE A 239 14.99 0.09 8.44
N GLY A 240 14.00 0.56 9.20
CA GLY A 240 13.30 1.83 8.97
C GLY A 240 12.11 1.74 8.00
N ALA A 241 11.98 0.62 7.28
CA ALA A 241 10.80 0.28 6.49
C ALA A 241 9.97 -0.78 7.22
N ASP A 242 10.62 -1.89 7.57
CA ASP A 242 10.01 -3.05 8.21
C ASP A 242 9.90 -2.90 9.72
N LYS A 243 9.01 -3.71 10.29
CA LYS A 243 8.71 -3.79 11.71
C LYS A 243 8.62 -5.24 12.17
N ILE A 244 8.99 -5.47 13.41
CA ILE A 244 8.65 -6.69 14.13
C ILE A 244 7.58 -6.30 15.14
N ASP A 245 6.45 -6.97 15.14
CA ASP A 245 5.32 -6.72 16.04
C ASP A 245 5.22 -7.89 17.01
N GLY A 246 5.39 -7.64 18.31
CA GLY A 246 5.50 -8.67 19.32
C GLY A 246 4.48 -8.51 20.45
N PRO A 247 4.46 -9.41 21.45
CA PRO A 247 3.56 -9.29 22.58
C PRO A 247 3.90 -8.09 23.52
N PHE A 248 5.01 -7.39 23.27
CA PHE A 248 5.38 -6.16 23.94
C PHE A 248 6.30 -5.29 23.07
N ALA A 249 6.09 -3.99 23.13
CA ALA A 249 6.93 -3.01 22.44
C ALA A 249 8.33 -2.94 23.06
N VAL A 250 9.37 -3.04 22.23
CA VAL A 250 10.75 -2.71 22.60
C VAL A 250 11.20 -1.51 21.77
N SER A 251 11.56 -0.43 22.43
CA SER A 251 12.17 0.69 21.71
C SER A 251 13.44 0.23 21.01
N ALA A 252 13.52 0.47 19.70
CA ALA A 252 14.68 0.24 18.85
C ALA A 252 16.00 0.78 19.45
N ALA A 253 15.92 1.93 20.14
CA ALA A 253 17.05 2.57 20.79
C ALA A 253 17.60 1.79 22.01
N ASN A 254 16.82 0.82 22.50
CA ASN A 254 17.14 0.01 23.67
C ASN A 254 17.50 -1.44 23.32
N VAL A 255 17.67 -1.77 22.03
CA VAL A 255 18.17 -3.09 21.62
C VAL A 255 19.67 -3.19 21.96
N ALA A 256 20.02 -4.03 22.93
CA ALA A 256 21.42 -4.21 23.33
C ALA A 256 22.22 -4.87 22.19
N LYS A 257 23.38 -4.32 21.83
CA LYS A 257 24.29 -4.94 20.87
C LYS A 257 25.36 -5.73 21.61
N LEU A 258 25.31 -7.05 21.48
CA LEU A 258 26.21 -7.97 22.15
C LEU A 258 27.21 -8.59 21.17
N GLY A 259 28.20 -9.29 21.71
CA GLY A 259 29.28 -9.89 20.94
C GLY A 259 28.87 -11.15 20.19
N ALA A 260 29.87 -11.91 19.75
CA ALA A 260 29.66 -13.21 19.13
C ALA A 260 29.45 -14.30 20.18
N VAL A 261 28.57 -15.26 19.89
CA VAL A 261 28.46 -16.52 20.63
C VAL A 261 29.28 -17.61 19.92
N ALA A 262 29.82 -18.56 20.69
CA ALA A 262 30.65 -19.64 20.14
C ALA A 262 29.83 -20.70 19.39
N SER A 263 28.58 -20.92 19.82
CA SER A 263 27.61 -21.78 19.16
C SER A 263 26.18 -21.35 19.49
N LEU A 264 25.19 -21.87 18.77
CA LEU A 264 23.76 -21.65 19.06
C LEU A 264 23.23 -22.54 20.19
N LYS A 265 24.10 -23.01 21.08
CA LYS A 265 23.68 -23.73 22.29
C LYS A 265 23.18 -22.74 23.33
N GLN A 266 22.17 -23.15 24.11
CA GLN A 266 21.65 -22.33 25.21
C GLN A 266 22.75 -21.85 26.16
N SER A 267 23.75 -22.67 26.47
CA SER A 267 24.87 -22.31 27.34
C SER A 267 25.66 -21.10 26.84
N ASP A 268 25.87 -21.02 25.53
CA ASP A 268 26.72 -19.99 24.93
C ASP A 268 25.93 -18.69 24.74
N ILE A 269 24.64 -18.81 24.42
CA ILE A 269 23.71 -17.69 24.31
C ILE A 269 23.46 -17.06 25.69
N SER A 270 23.14 -17.87 26.71
CA SER A 270 22.91 -17.40 28.09
C SER A 270 24.14 -16.80 28.75
N ALA A 271 25.36 -17.19 28.34
CA ALA A 271 26.60 -16.55 28.79
C ALA A 271 26.71 -15.08 28.35
N VAL A 272 26.05 -14.70 27.26
CA VAL A 272 26.04 -13.34 26.71
C VAL A 272 24.77 -12.58 27.11
N LEU A 273 23.61 -13.26 27.09
CA LEU A 273 22.29 -12.73 27.49
C LEU A 273 22.03 -12.91 28.99
N THR A 274 22.83 -12.23 29.81
CA THR A 274 22.67 -12.22 31.28
C THR A 274 21.78 -11.07 31.75
N ASN A 275 21.22 -11.16 32.96
CA ASN A 275 20.39 -10.09 33.56
C ASN A 275 21.08 -8.71 33.63
N ASN A 276 22.42 -8.67 33.52
CA ASN A 276 23.18 -7.42 33.51
C ASN A 276 23.07 -6.69 32.17
N ASN A 277 22.98 -7.44 31.06
CA ASN A 277 23.10 -6.91 29.69
C ASN A 277 21.83 -7.12 28.85
N PHE A 278 20.94 -8.01 29.28
CA PHE A 278 19.64 -8.27 28.68
C PHE A 278 18.57 -7.90 29.70
N LYS A 279 18.01 -6.71 29.54
CA LYS A 279 17.05 -6.13 30.49
C LYS A 279 15.68 -6.77 30.31
N ALA A 280 14.84 -6.60 31.32
CA ALA A 280 13.46 -7.02 31.28
C ALA A 280 12.67 -6.38 30.14
N PHE A 281 11.78 -7.15 29.51
CA PHE A 281 11.02 -6.72 28.34
C PHE A 281 11.95 -6.14 27.27
N GLY A 282 13.09 -6.80 27.09
CA GLY A 282 14.22 -6.29 26.35
C GLY A 282 14.45 -7.05 25.05
N ALA A 283 15.24 -6.41 24.19
CA ALA A 283 15.74 -7.00 22.97
C ALA A 283 17.27 -6.91 22.96
N ALA A 284 17.92 -7.94 22.41
CA ALA A 284 19.36 -7.94 22.24
C ALA A 284 19.74 -8.60 20.91
N THR A 285 20.86 -8.14 20.34
CA THR A 285 21.45 -8.77 19.17
C THR A 285 22.80 -9.38 19.47
N PHE A 286 23.07 -10.52 18.85
CA PHE A 286 24.35 -11.19 18.91
C PHE A 286 24.66 -11.83 17.56
N THR A 287 25.90 -12.24 17.37
CA THR A 287 26.33 -12.86 16.12
C THR A 287 26.86 -14.27 16.32
N PHE A 288 26.77 -15.09 15.28
CA PHE A 288 27.38 -16.41 15.23
C PHE A 288 28.03 -16.64 13.86
N GLY A 289 29.17 -17.34 13.82
CA GLY A 289 29.93 -17.61 12.60
C GLY A 289 31.16 -16.72 12.44
N THR A 290 31.85 -16.86 11.30
CA THR A 290 33.12 -16.16 11.00
C THR A 290 33.19 -15.71 9.55
N GLY A 291 33.97 -14.66 9.28
CA GLY A 291 34.17 -14.13 7.92
C GLY A 291 32.86 -13.72 7.24
N SER A 292 32.65 -14.16 6.01
CA SER A 292 31.40 -13.91 5.27
C SER A 292 30.19 -14.73 5.75
N ASN A 293 30.38 -15.66 6.70
CA ASN A 293 29.34 -16.52 7.24
C ASN A 293 28.85 -16.05 8.63
N VAL A 294 29.07 -14.78 8.96
CA VAL A 294 28.53 -14.19 10.19
C VAL A 294 27.03 -13.99 10.02
N ARG A 295 26.24 -14.54 10.94
CA ARG A 295 24.79 -14.42 11.00
C ARG A 295 24.40 -13.59 12.22
N THR A 296 23.36 -12.77 12.06
CA THR A 296 22.88 -11.89 13.14
C THR A 296 21.58 -12.44 13.69
N PHE A 297 21.47 -12.42 15.01
CA PHE A 297 20.30 -12.88 15.73
C PHE A 297 19.71 -11.75 16.55
N LEU A 298 18.38 -11.77 16.66
CA LEU A 298 17.61 -10.97 17.59
C LEU A 298 17.01 -11.88 18.66
N ALA A 299 17.26 -11.56 19.93
CA ALA A 299 16.63 -12.20 21.07
C ALA A 299 15.63 -11.24 21.71
N LEU A 300 14.44 -11.74 22.05
CA LEU A 300 13.41 -11.02 22.79
C LEU A 300 13.07 -11.77 24.08
N ASN A 301 12.97 -11.04 25.19
CA ASN A 301 12.64 -11.62 26.50
C ASN A 301 11.53 -10.82 27.17
N ASN A 302 10.57 -11.53 27.78
CA ASN A 302 9.42 -10.98 28.50
C ASN A 302 9.55 -11.05 30.04
N ASP A 303 10.71 -11.43 30.57
CA ASP A 303 10.94 -11.60 32.00
C ASP A 303 12.10 -10.77 32.57
N ASN A 304 12.29 -10.79 33.89
CA ASN A 304 13.36 -10.05 34.59
C ASN A 304 14.67 -10.85 34.73
N THR A 305 14.79 -11.99 34.05
CA THR A 305 15.91 -12.90 34.12
C THR A 305 16.70 -12.93 32.81
N GLY A 306 17.75 -13.76 32.75
CA GLY A 306 18.55 -13.93 31.55
C GLY A 306 17.79 -14.79 30.55
N PHE A 307 18.41 -15.07 29.41
CA PHE A 307 17.75 -15.81 28.35
C PHE A 307 17.21 -17.20 28.78
N SER A 308 15.96 -17.48 28.40
CA SER A 308 15.25 -18.74 28.61
C SER A 308 14.81 -19.37 27.29
N GLN A 309 15.34 -20.56 26.98
CA GLN A 309 15.08 -21.24 25.69
C GLN A 309 13.63 -21.70 25.47
N THR A 310 12.79 -21.67 26.51
CA THR A 310 11.40 -22.15 26.45
C THR A 310 10.38 -21.03 26.42
N THR A 311 10.80 -19.79 26.66
CA THR A 311 9.90 -18.64 26.77
C THR A 311 10.34 -17.46 25.91
N ASP A 312 11.62 -17.40 25.54
CA ASP A 312 12.20 -16.25 24.85
C ASP A 312 12.36 -16.55 23.37
N ALA A 313 12.08 -15.53 22.56
CA ALA A 313 12.21 -15.65 21.11
C ALA A 313 13.66 -15.44 20.68
N ILE A 314 14.08 -16.22 19.69
CA ILE A 314 15.31 -16.05 18.92
C ILE A 314 14.89 -16.02 17.45
N MET A 315 15.38 -15.04 16.70
CA MET A 315 15.16 -14.95 15.26
C MET A 315 16.50 -14.71 14.58
N GLU A 316 16.75 -15.39 13.47
CA GLU A 316 17.80 -15.03 12.54
C GLU A 316 17.31 -13.90 11.63
N ILE A 317 18.05 -12.79 11.60
CA ILE A 317 17.70 -11.62 10.80
C ILE A 317 18.80 -11.34 9.78
N THR A 318 18.47 -11.39 8.49
CA THR A 318 19.40 -11.10 7.37
C THR A 318 18.92 -9.92 6.52
N GLY A 319 19.83 -9.31 5.75
CA GLY A 319 19.57 -8.07 4.99
C GLY A 319 20.14 -6.79 5.60
N TYR A 320 20.85 -6.90 6.73
CA TYR A 320 21.33 -5.77 7.52
C TYR A 320 22.77 -5.33 7.20
N SER A 321 22.95 -4.02 6.95
CA SER A 321 24.24 -3.33 7.14
C SER A 321 23.98 -1.98 7.81
N GLY A 322 24.02 -1.89 9.15
CA GLY A 322 23.68 -0.63 9.82
C GLY A 322 23.72 -0.62 11.35
N ASN A 323 22.87 0.21 11.94
CA ASN A 323 22.52 0.26 13.37
C ASN A 323 21.03 -0.10 13.48
N LEU A 324 20.63 -0.93 14.45
CA LEU A 324 19.23 -1.37 14.63
C LEU A 324 18.36 -0.31 15.34
N SER A 325 18.91 0.88 15.60
CA SER A 325 18.23 1.98 16.29
C SER A 325 16.93 2.47 15.62
N ASN A 326 16.65 2.05 14.38
CA ASN A 326 15.43 2.39 13.65
C ASN A 326 14.51 1.17 13.40
N LEU A 327 14.83 -0.01 13.94
CA LEU A 327 13.95 -1.17 13.87
C LEU A 327 12.84 -1.04 14.90
N ALA A 328 11.61 -0.76 14.45
CA ALA A 328 10.48 -0.76 15.37
C ALA A 328 10.16 -2.20 15.79
N ILE A 329 10.30 -2.47 17.10
CA ILE A 329 9.73 -3.64 17.75
C ILE A 329 8.51 -3.11 18.53
N VAL A 330 7.32 -3.29 17.97
CA VAL A 330 6.08 -2.69 18.49
C VAL A 330 5.30 -3.69 19.32
#